data_AF-G5DZY7-F1
#
_entry.id   AF-G5DZY7-F1
#
_cell.length_a   1.000
_cell.length_b   1.000
_cell.length_c   1.000
_cell.angle_alpha   90.00
_cell.angle_beta   90.00
_cell.angle_gamma   90.00
#
_symmetry.space_group_name_H-M   'P 1'
#
loop_
_entity.id
_entity.type
_entity.pdbx_description
1 polymer ?
#
loop_
_entity_poly.entity_id
_entity_poly.type
_entity_poly.pdbx_seq_one_letter_code
_entity_poly.pdbx_strand_id
1 'polypeptide(L)'
;RVAVQYLNYHSGSPHHLVYLDEVKKATVKTVPEIGNKFYIEFTTKDYESNETGTCTAAIFYHTAYGPAVHVNCSSSRSLKKAREDDYNFYVWYLAIMGSSFAMWKETFEGRSYTMAQIKNVKQLLRKDDYISFDYDILLHELPTEEMVSCNLHVVWIPGRPPKVDYHCTHKLENGSGTEPEEGSTFLGN
;
A
#
# COMPACT_ATOMS: atom_id res chain seq x y z
N ARG A 1 8.45 4.14 3.62
CA ARG A 1 7.55 3.32 2.78
C ARG A 1 6.13 3.89 2.79
N VAL A 2 5.44 3.91 3.93
CA VAL A 2 4.08 4.49 4.07
C VAL A 2 3.90 5.86 3.42
N ALA A 3 4.84 6.80 3.66
CA ALA A 3 4.76 8.13 3.03
C ALA A 3 4.78 8.08 1.49
N VAL A 4 5.54 7.17 0.89
CA VAL A 4 5.60 6.99 -0.57
C VAL A 4 4.32 6.36 -1.09
N GLN A 5 3.74 5.40 -0.37
CA GLN A 5 2.46 4.79 -0.71
C GLN A 5 1.33 5.84 -0.68
N TYR A 6 1.30 6.66 0.37
CA TYR A 6 0.39 7.80 0.47
C TYR A 6 0.55 8.77 -0.72
N LEU A 7 1.78 9.13 -1.08
CA LEU A 7 2.06 10.00 -2.24
C LEU A 7 1.55 9.39 -3.55
N ASN A 8 1.89 8.13 -3.82
CA ASN A 8 1.48 7.45 -5.05
C ASN A 8 -0.05 7.35 -5.15
N TYR A 9 -0.76 7.14 -4.05
CA TYR A 9 -2.23 7.10 -4.07
C TYR A 9 -2.87 8.48 -4.26
N HIS A 10 -2.42 9.51 -3.53
CA HIS A 10 -3.08 10.81 -3.51
C HIS A 10 -2.66 11.75 -4.63
N SER A 11 -1.40 11.69 -5.04
CA SER A 11 -0.78 12.63 -5.99
C SER A 11 -0.17 11.93 -7.21
N GLY A 12 -0.27 10.59 -7.28
CA GLY A 12 0.24 9.83 -8.41
C GLY A 12 -0.55 10.08 -9.69
N SER A 13 0.14 10.06 -10.81
CA SER A 13 -0.44 10.13 -12.16
C SER A 13 0.18 9.04 -13.02
N PRO A 14 -0.42 8.68 -14.17
CA PRO A 14 0.20 7.70 -15.07
C PRO A 14 1.69 8.00 -15.30
N HIS A 15 2.06 9.27 -15.49
CA HIS A 15 3.44 9.76 -15.67
C HIS A 15 4.15 10.22 -14.39
N HIS A 16 3.62 9.87 -13.23
CA HIS A 16 4.22 10.22 -11.95
C HIS A 16 3.89 9.19 -10.89
N LEU A 17 4.77 8.21 -10.78
CA LEU A 17 4.83 7.30 -9.66
C LEU A 17 6.26 7.33 -9.13
N VAL A 18 6.40 7.26 -7.82
CA VAL A 18 7.70 7.31 -7.17
C VAL A 18 7.95 6.11 -6.27
N TYR A 19 9.21 5.75 -6.09
CA TYR A 19 9.67 4.80 -5.10
C TYR A 19 10.62 5.46 -4.11
N LEU A 20 10.74 4.87 -2.93
CA LEU A 20 11.69 5.32 -1.91
C LEU A 20 13.11 5.06 -2.42
N ASP A 21 13.91 6.12 -2.50
CA ASP A 21 15.32 6.02 -2.86
C ASP A 21 16.17 5.88 -1.59
N GLU A 22 16.14 6.89 -0.72
CA GLU A 22 16.94 6.90 0.51
C GLU A 22 16.24 7.62 1.66
N VAL A 23 16.43 7.12 2.88
CA VAL A 23 16.05 7.86 4.10
C VAL A 23 17.26 8.66 4.58
N LYS A 24 17.14 9.97 4.63
CA LYS A 24 18.21 10.89 5.04
C LYS A 24 18.23 11.09 6.55
N LYS A 25 17.05 11.19 7.16
CA LYS A 25 16.90 11.41 8.60
C LYS A 25 15.57 10.84 9.08
N ALA A 26 15.58 10.27 10.27
CA ALA A 26 14.38 9.83 10.95
C ALA A 26 14.47 10.21 12.43
N THR A 27 13.38 10.77 12.96
CA THR A 27 13.24 11.06 14.38
C THR A 27 11.87 10.60 14.85
N VAL A 28 11.78 10.10 16.08
CA VAL A 28 10.54 9.67 16.69
C VAL A 28 10.25 10.54 17.91
N LYS A 29 8.99 10.94 18.07
CA LYS A 29 8.47 11.57 19.27
C LYS A 29 7.37 10.69 19.84
N THR A 30 7.63 10.13 21.01
CA THR A 30 6.61 9.37 21.76
C THR A 30 5.67 10.36 22.42
N VAL A 31 4.37 10.21 22.15
CA VAL A 31 3.32 10.96 22.82
C VAL A 31 2.64 10.01 23.80
N PRO A 32 2.75 10.25 25.12
CA PRO A 32 2.12 9.40 26.13
C PRO A 32 0.64 9.16 25.81
N GLU A 33 0.19 7.92 25.99
CA GLU A 33 -1.22 7.48 25.81
C GLU A 33 -1.77 7.55 24.37
N ILE A 34 -1.06 8.18 23.43
CA ILE A 34 -1.55 8.39 22.05
C ILE A 34 -0.75 7.55 21.05
N GLY A 35 0.58 7.47 21.18
CA GLY A 35 1.45 6.67 20.31
C GLY A 35 2.67 7.42 19.77
N ASN A 36 3.37 6.82 18.82
CA ASN A 36 4.60 7.39 18.26
C ASN A 36 4.35 8.22 17.00
N LYS A 37 4.94 9.42 16.96
CA LYS A 37 4.96 10.29 15.79
C LYS A 37 6.35 10.32 15.17
N PHE A 38 6.44 9.93 13.91
CA PHE A 38 7.68 9.85 13.15
C PHE A 38 7.83 11.08 12.26
N TYR A 39 9.01 11.70 12.26
CA TYR A 39 9.39 12.76 11.34
C TYR A 39 10.57 12.28 10.50
N ILE A 40 10.39 12.26 9.19
CA ILE A 40 11.31 11.62 8.24
C ILE A 40 11.66 12.60 7.13
N GLU A 41 12.95 12.71 6.82
CA GLU A 41 13.47 13.37 5.62
C GLU A 41 13.99 12.27 4.69
N PHE A 42 13.55 12.25 3.43
CA PHE A 42 13.85 11.17 2.49
C PHE A 42 13.88 11.67 1.04
N THR A 43 14.50 10.89 0.17
CA THR A 43 14.47 11.09 -1.28
C THR A 43 13.58 10.05 -1.94
N THR A 44 12.96 10.45 -3.04
CA THR A 44 12.18 9.57 -3.91
C THR A 44 12.74 9.61 -5.31
N LYS A 45 12.62 8.51 -6.06
CA LYS A 45 12.89 8.48 -7.49
C LYS A 45 11.61 8.20 -8.27
N ASP A 46 11.46 8.88 -9.38
CA ASP A 46 10.37 8.64 -10.32
C ASP A 46 10.64 7.39 -11.16
N TYR A 47 9.65 6.51 -11.29
CA TYR A 47 9.82 5.23 -11.99
C TYR A 47 10.23 5.38 -13.47
N GLU A 48 9.81 6.45 -14.14
CA GLU A 48 10.08 6.64 -15.56
C GLU A 48 11.32 7.48 -15.80
N SER A 49 11.36 8.65 -15.17
CA SER A 49 12.38 9.66 -15.44
C SER A 49 13.64 9.45 -14.59
N ASN A 50 13.55 8.63 -13.54
CA ASN A 50 14.60 8.47 -12.53
C ASN A 50 14.99 9.80 -11.84
N GLU A 51 14.16 10.84 -11.98
CA GLU A 51 14.34 12.13 -11.34
C GLU A 51 14.21 11.97 -9.82
N THR A 52 15.10 12.63 -9.09
CA THR A 52 15.09 12.59 -7.62
C THR A 52 14.29 13.75 -7.05
N GLY A 53 13.30 13.43 -6.20
CA GLY A 53 12.56 14.38 -5.38
C GLY A 53 13.04 14.34 -3.93
N THR A 54 12.98 15.49 -3.25
CA THR A 54 13.27 15.56 -1.80
C THR A 54 11.96 15.76 -1.05
N CYS A 55 11.75 14.97 -0.01
CA CYS A 55 10.51 14.94 0.74
C CYS A 55 10.74 14.98 2.25
N THR A 56 9.76 15.54 2.95
CA THR A 56 9.61 15.46 4.40
C THR A 56 8.25 14.88 4.73
N ALA A 57 8.18 14.03 5.75
CA ALA A 57 6.92 13.44 6.20
C ALA A 57 6.81 13.42 7.72
N ALA A 58 5.58 13.61 8.20
CA ALA A 58 5.16 13.30 9.54
C ALA A 58 4.14 12.15 9.48
N ILE A 59 4.43 11.05 10.16
CA ILE A 59 3.59 9.84 10.17
C ILE A 59 3.17 9.58 11.62
N PHE A 60 1.88 9.31 11.80
CA PHE A 60 1.31 8.96 13.08
C PHE A 60 0.45 7.70 12.93
N TYR A 61 0.83 6.63 13.60
CA TYR A 61 0.10 5.36 13.53
C TYR A 61 -1.12 5.42 14.45
N HIS A 62 -2.31 5.45 13.87
CA HIS A 62 -3.57 5.41 14.61
C HIS A 62 -4.30 4.10 14.31
N THR A 63 -4.76 3.40 15.36
CA THR A 63 -5.22 2.01 15.25
C THR A 63 -6.57 1.85 14.55
N ALA A 64 -7.42 2.88 14.48
CA ALA A 64 -8.78 2.73 13.93
C ALA A 64 -8.90 2.91 12.40
N TYR A 65 -7.98 3.61 11.74
CA TYR A 65 -8.16 4.03 10.33
C TYR A 65 -6.90 3.94 9.47
N GLY A 66 -5.83 3.31 9.97
CA GLY A 66 -4.51 3.34 9.36
C GLY A 66 -3.71 4.59 9.72
N PRO A 67 -2.48 4.73 9.19
CA PRO A 67 -1.57 5.82 9.55
C PRO A 67 -2.05 7.17 9.01
N ALA A 68 -2.06 8.19 9.87
CA ALA A 68 -2.17 9.57 9.43
C ALA A 68 -0.82 10.03 8.86
N VAL A 69 -0.83 10.56 7.64
CA VAL A 69 0.37 10.96 6.91
C VAL A 69 0.25 12.42 6.46
N HIS A 70 1.24 13.22 6.80
CA HIS A 70 1.43 14.54 6.22
C HIS A 70 2.79 14.57 5.53
N VAL A 71 2.80 14.79 4.22
CA VAL A 71 4.01 14.71 3.40
C VAL A 71 4.10 15.93 2.50
N ASN A 72 5.30 16.47 2.37
CA ASN A 72 5.61 17.57 1.46
C ASN A 72 6.86 17.23 0.67
N CYS A 73 6.81 17.40 -0.64
CA CYS A 73 7.90 17.09 -1.54
C CYS A 73 8.19 18.29 -2.44
N SER A 74 9.47 18.64 -2.55
CA SER A 74 9.98 19.54 -3.57
C SER A 74 10.59 18.71 -4.68
N SER A 75 9.98 18.73 -5.87
CA SER A 75 10.59 18.19 -7.09
C SER A 75 10.87 19.33 -8.07
N SER A 76 12.02 19.25 -8.75
CA SER A 76 12.37 20.16 -9.84
C SER A 76 11.71 19.68 -11.14
N ARG A 77 10.37 19.72 -11.24
CA ARG A 77 9.69 19.20 -12.44
C ARG A 77 9.34 20.28 -13.46
N SER A 78 9.65 19.95 -14.71
CA SER A 78 8.94 20.43 -15.89
C SER A 78 7.74 19.50 -16.12
N LEU A 79 6.54 20.07 -16.23
CA LEU A 79 5.31 19.32 -16.51
C LEU A 79 5.42 18.71 -17.92
N LYS A 80 5.78 17.43 -18.03
CA LYS A 80 5.60 16.71 -19.29
C LYS A 80 4.11 16.43 -19.47
N LYS A 81 3.59 16.84 -20.62
CA LYS A 81 2.19 16.66 -20.99
C LYS A 81 1.90 15.17 -21.09
N ALA A 82 0.76 14.73 -20.55
CA ALA A 82 0.29 13.36 -20.69
C ALA A 82 0.27 13.00 -22.18
N ARG A 83 1.07 12.00 -22.56
CA ARG A 83 0.90 11.35 -23.85
C ARG A 83 -0.28 10.39 -23.72
N GLU A 84 -0.94 10.14 -24.83
CA GLU A 84 -1.99 9.13 -24.91
C GLU A 84 -1.28 7.78 -24.77
N ASP A 85 -1.30 7.22 -23.56
CA ASP A 85 -0.46 6.07 -23.23
C ASP A 85 -1.14 4.76 -23.63
N ASP A 86 -0.31 3.76 -23.94
CA ASP A 86 -0.75 2.39 -24.23
C ASP A 86 -1.58 1.82 -23.06
N TYR A 87 -2.59 1.01 -23.37
CA TYR A 87 -3.45 0.32 -22.41
C TYR A 87 -2.66 -0.39 -21.29
N ASN A 88 -1.51 -0.99 -21.64
CA ASN A 88 -0.62 -1.65 -20.68
C ASN A 88 -0.07 -0.69 -19.61
N PHE A 89 0.10 0.58 -19.95
CA PHE A 89 0.58 1.59 -19.03
C PHE A 89 -0.44 1.87 -17.93
N TYR A 90 -1.72 2.02 -18.28
CA TYR A 90 -2.79 2.20 -17.30
C TYR A 90 -2.93 0.99 -16.37
N VAL A 91 -2.74 -0.23 -16.91
CA VAL A 91 -2.76 -1.47 -16.11
C VAL A 91 -1.72 -1.42 -14.99
N TRP A 92 -0.47 -1.12 -15.30
CA TRP A 92 0.61 -1.06 -14.30
C TRP A 92 0.45 0.11 -13.32
N TYR A 93 0.12 1.28 -13.85
CA TYR A 93 -0.08 2.48 -13.05
C TYR A 93 -1.18 2.30 -11.99
N LEU A 94 -2.36 1.83 -12.41
CA LEU A 94 -3.49 1.64 -11.51
C LEU A 94 -3.24 0.52 -10.50
N ALA A 95 -2.47 -0.50 -10.86
CA ALA A 95 -2.03 -1.53 -9.93
C ALA A 95 -1.13 -0.96 -8.82
N ILE A 96 -0.16 -0.09 -9.17
CA ILE A 96 0.73 0.54 -8.18
C ILE A 96 -0.06 1.47 -7.25
N MET A 97 -0.98 2.29 -7.79
CA MET A 97 -1.81 3.16 -6.97
C MET A 97 -2.75 2.37 -6.05
N GLY A 98 -3.44 1.36 -6.60
CA GLY A 98 -4.35 0.52 -5.83
C GLY A 98 -3.63 -0.24 -4.71
N SER A 99 -2.45 -0.79 -5.02
CA SER A 99 -1.60 -1.45 -4.03
C SER A 99 -1.09 -0.45 -2.99
N SER A 100 -0.72 0.77 -3.40
CA SER A 100 -0.29 1.82 -2.48
C SER A 100 -1.38 2.19 -1.49
N PHE A 101 -2.64 2.27 -1.93
CA PHE A 101 -3.77 2.47 -1.04
C PHE A 101 -3.92 1.33 -0.04
N ALA A 102 -4.00 0.08 -0.51
CA ALA A 102 -4.15 -1.08 0.36
C ALA A 102 -3.01 -1.17 1.38
N MET A 103 -1.75 -1.05 0.93
CA MET A 103 -0.59 -1.08 1.81
C MET A 103 -0.60 0.05 2.85
N TRP A 104 -0.96 1.27 2.45
CA TRP A 104 -1.08 2.39 3.40
C TRP A 104 -2.14 2.10 4.47
N LYS A 105 -3.31 1.59 4.07
CA LYS A 105 -4.43 1.32 4.99
C LYS A 105 -4.16 0.15 5.94
N GLU A 106 -3.44 -0.88 5.50
CA GLU A 106 -3.09 -2.06 6.29
C GLU A 106 -1.87 -1.87 7.21
N THR A 107 -1.00 -0.90 6.92
CA THR A 107 0.26 -0.72 7.67
C THR A 107 0.00 -0.16 9.08
N PHE A 108 0.69 -0.71 10.09
CA PHE A 108 0.73 -0.20 11.46
C PHE A 108 2.17 -0.16 11.99
N GLU A 109 2.35 0.34 13.22
CA GLU A 109 3.69 0.42 13.81
C GLU A 109 4.28 -0.99 14.03
N GLY A 110 5.35 -1.30 13.29
CA GLY A 110 6.01 -2.61 13.34
C GLY A 110 5.67 -3.56 12.19
N ARG A 111 4.64 -3.27 11.39
CA ARG A 111 4.29 -4.06 10.19
C ARG A 111 4.09 -3.16 8.99
N SER A 112 4.83 -3.41 7.91
CA SER A 112 4.71 -2.63 6.67
C SER A 112 4.70 -3.53 5.46
N TYR A 113 4.19 -3.04 4.33
CA TYR A 113 4.06 -3.83 3.13
C TYR A 113 4.83 -3.24 1.95
N THR A 114 5.26 -4.11 1.03
CA THR A 114 5.73 -3.72 -0.31
C THR A 114 5.05 -4.58 -1.37
N MET A 115 4.75 -3.99 -2.53
CA MET A 115 4.17 -4.74 -3.65
C MET A 115 5.22 -5.69 -4.23
N ALA A 116 4.86 -6.97 -4.33
CA ALA A 116 5.75 -8.01 -4.83
C ALA A 116 5.49 -8.28 -6.31
N GLN A 117 4.23 -8.58 -6.64
CA GLN A 117 3.82 -8.94 -7.98
C GLN A 117 2.32 -8.73 -8.20
N ILE A 118 1.96 -8.52 -9.47
CA ILE A 118 0.60 -8.71 -9.96
C ILE A 118 0.48 -10.17 -10.39
N LYS A 119 -0.42 -10.93 -9.77
CA LYS A 119 -0.72 -12.31 -10.16
C LYS A 119 -1.67 -12.37 -11.36
N ASN A 120 -2.69 -11.53 -11.33
CA ASN A 120 -3.74 -11.51 -12.33
C ASN A 120 -4.32 -10.11 -12.45
N VAL A 121 -4.80 -9.79 -13.64
CA VAL A 121 -5.54 -8.55 -13.93
C VAL A 121 -6.69 -8.85 -14.87
N LYS A 122 -7.85 -8.29 -14.54
CA LYS A 122 -9.04 -8.35 -15.37
C LYS A 122 -9.60 -6.95 -15.55
N GLN A 123 -9.67 -6.49 -16.79
CA GLN A 123 -10.42 -5.28 -17.10
C GLN A 123 -11.93 -5.58 -16.99
N LEU A 124 -12.64 -4.71 -16.29
CA LEU A 124 -14.08 -4.75 -16.21
C LEU A 124 -14.65 -3.76 -17.23
N LEU A 125 -15.29 -4.27 -18.27
CA LEU A 125 -15.95 -3.42 -19.26
C LEU A 125 -17.14 -2.70 -18.60
N ARG A 126 -17.17 -1.39 -18.77
CA ARG A 126 -18.23 -0.53 -18.24
C ARG A 126 -18.90 0.24 -19.38
N LYS A 127 -20.11 0.73 -19.11
CA LYS A 127 -20.86 1.58 -20.05
C LYS A 127 -20.56 3.07 -19.86
N ASP A 128 -19.89 3.43 -18.77
CA ASP A 128 -19.45 4.78 -18.45
C ASP A 128 -17.99 4.98 -18.91
N ASP A 129 -17.49 6.21 -18.88
CA ASP A 129 -16.11 6.55 -19.28
C ASP A 129 -15.05 6.16 -18.22
N TYR A 130 -15.43 5.34 -17.23
CA TYR A 130 -14.53 4.94 -16.16
C TYR A 130 -13.73 3.71 -16.56
N ILE A 131 -12.45 3.73 -16.23
CA ILE A 131 -11.57 2.59 -16.37
C ILE A 131 -11.65 1.77 -15.08
N SER A 132 -11.88 0.46 -15.20
CA SER A 132 -11.98 -0.41 -14.04
C SER A 132 -11.23 -1.73 -14.23
N PHE A 133 -10.55 -2.13 -13.16
CA PHE A 133 -9.76 -3.35 -13.12
C PHE A 133 -9.96 -4.06 -11.79
N ASP A 134 -10.06 -5.39 -11.87
CA ASP A 134 -9.83 -6.28 -10.75
C ASP A 134 -8.39 -6.80 -10.83
N TYR A 135 -7.65 -6.67 -9.73
CA TYR A 135 -6.29 -7.19 -9.60
C TYR A 135 -6.22 -8.22 -8.50
N ASP A 136 -5.49 -9.30 -8.76
CA ASP A 136 -4.94 -10.16 -7.71
C ASP A 136 -3.46 -9.81 -7.57
N ILE A 137 -3.07 -9.32 -6.39
CA ILE A 137 -1.69 -8.92 -6.11
C ILE A 137 -1.12 -9.75 -4.96
N LEU A 138 0.22 -9.77 -4.87
CA LEU A 138 0.91 -10.17 -3.65
C LEU A 138 1.64 -8.97 -3.05
N LEU A 139 1.55 -8.87 -1.74
CA LEU A 139 2.33 -7.98 -0.90
C LEU A 139 3.35 -8.79 -0.12
N HIS A 140 4.58 -8.30 0.00
CA HIS A 140 5.52 -8.74 1.04
C HIS A 140 5.19 -7.99 2.32
N GLU A 141 4.85 -8.73 3.37
CA GLU A 141 4.81 -8.20 4.72
C GLU A 141 6.23 -8.13 5.28
N LEU A 142 6.61 -6.98 5.84
CA LEU A 142 7.83 -6.80 6.61
C LEU A 142 7.46 -6.61 8.09
N PRO A 143 8.16 -7.26 9.03
CA PRO A 143 9.46 -7.90 8.84
C PRO A 143 9.43 -9.41 8.54
N THR A 144 8.26 -10.04 8.52
CA THR A 144 8.13 -11.51 8.43
C THR A 144 8.49 -12.09 7.05
N GLU A 145 8.56 -11.24 6.02
CA GLU A 145 8.73 -11.60 4.60
C GLU A 145 7.63 -12.54 4.10
N GLU A 146 6.45 -12.51 4.72
CA GLU A 146 5.31 -13.32 4.29
C GLU A 146 4.62 -12.73 3.05
N MET A 147 4.18 -13.61 2.16
CA MET A 147 3.38 -13.24 1.00
C MET A 147 1.90 -13.12 1.38
N VAL A 148 1.38 -11.91 1.43
CA VAL A 148 -0.04 -11.63 1.65
C VAL A 148 -0.74 -11.47 0.31
N SER A 149 -1.79 -12.26 0.07
CA SER A 149 -2.60 -12.15 -1.14
C SER A 149 -3.68 -11.10 -0.94
N CYS A 150 -3.81 -10.17 -1.88
CA CYS A 150 -4.87 -9.17 -1.85
C CYS A 150 -5.60 -9.09 -3.20
N ASN A 151 -6.90 -8.86 -3.14
CA ASN A 151 -7.71 -8.50 -4.30
C ASN A 151 -7.97 -6.99 -4.24
N LEU A 152 -7.82 -6.31 -5.38
CA LEU A 152 -8.11 -4.90 -5.52
C LEU A 152 -9.19 -4.72 -6.59
N HIS A 153 -10.21 -3.93 -6.29
CA HIS A 153 -11.13 -3.39 -7.28
C HIS A 153 -10.84 -1.90 -7.45
N VAL A 154 -10.32 -1.52 -8.61
CA VAL A 154 -9.91 -0.15 -8.92
C VAL A 154 -10.87 0.45 -9.94
N VAL A 155 -11.39 1.64 -9.64
CA VAL A 155 -12.24 2.44 -10.54
C VAL A 155 -11.66 3.83 -10.68
N TRP A 156 -11.35 4.23 -11.91
CA TRP A 156 -10.60 5.44 -12.19
C TRP A 156 -11.20 6.27 -13.33
N ILE A 157 -11.10 7.58 -13.18
CA ILE A 157 -11.35 8.56 -14.23
C ILE A 157 -10.16 9.52 -14.29
N PRO A 158 -9.63 9.83 -15.48
CA PRO A 158 -8.52 10.77 -15.61
C PRO A 158 -8.74 12.09 -14.87
N GLY A 159 -7.70 12.56 -14.18
CA GLY A 159 -7.75 13.80 -13.40
C GLY A 159 -8.30 13.67 -11.97
N ARG A 160 -8.68 12.47 -11.51
CA ARG A 160 -9.03 12.20 -10.11
C ARG A 160 -8.24 11.00 -9.55
N PRO A 161 -7.96 10.95 -8.24
CA PRO A 161 -7.45 9.74 -7.61
C PRO A 161 -8.41 8.57 -7.83
N PRO A 162 -7.90 7.34 -8.04
CA PRO A 162 -8.75 6.17 -8.20
C PRO A 162 -9.50 5.85 -6.90
N LYS A 163 -10.71 5.32 -7.05
CA LYS A 163 -11.42 4.65 -5.97
C LYS A 163 -10.92 3.21 -5.91
N VAL A 164 -10.62 2.75 -4.71
CA VAL A 164 -10.01 1.44 -4.49
C VAL A 164 -10.76 0.75 -3.35
N ASP A 165 -11.38 -0.39 -3.67
CA ASP A 165 -11.81 -1.36 -2.68
C ASP A 165 -10.79 -2.49 -2.65
N TYR A 166 -10.49 -3.03 -1.48
CA TYR A 166 -9.49 -4.08 -1.35
C TYR A 166 -9.84 -5.08 -0.26
N HIS A 167 -9.32 -6.30 -0.42
CA HIS A 167 -9.41 -7.35 0.58
C HIS A 167 -8.09 -8.13 0.61
N CYS A 168 -7.47 -8.25 1.78
CA CYS A 168 -6.22 -8.99 1.98
C CYS A 168 -6.46 -10.20 2.89
N THR A 169 -5.91 -11.35 2.53
CA THR A 169 -5.98 -12.57 3.34
C THR A 169 -4.67 -12.79 4.08
N HIS A 170 -4.70 -12.62 5.41
CA HIS A 170 -3.58 -12.94 6.29
C HIS A 170 -3.69 -14.40 6.74
N LYS A 171 -2.56 -15.12 6.82
CA LYS A 171 -2.55 -16.41 7.50
C LYS A 171 -2.76 -16.13 8.98
N LEU A 172 -3.75 -16.78 9.59
CA LEU A 172 -3.89 -16.79 11.04
C LEU A 172 -2.65 -17.46 11.63
N GLU A 173 -1.99 -16.81 12.59
CA GLU A 173 -0.99 -17.45 13.43
C GLU A 173 -1.69 -18.58 14.20
N ASN A 174 -1.43 -19.84 13.82
CA ASN A 174 -1.82 -20.98 14.64
C ASN A 174 -0.92 -20.99 15.88
N GLY A 175 -1.49 -20.64 17.04
CA GLY A 175 -0.84 -20.75 18.33
C GLY A 175 -1.80 -21.19 19.44
N SER A 176 -1.57 -22.42 19.92
CA SER A 176 -1.98 -23.02 21.20
C SER A 176 -3.07 -24.09 21.11
N GLY A 177 -2.65 -25.35 21.29
CA GLY A 177 -3.52 -26.52 21.31
C GLY A 177 -4.16 -26.81 22.66
N THR A 178 -5.08 -27.76 22.63
CA THR A 178 -5.28 -28.80 23.64
C THR A 178 -5.91 -29.99 22.91
N GLU A 179 -5.16 -31.09 22.81
CA GLU A 179 -5.77 -32.40 22.68
C GLU A 179 -6.64 -32.65 23.93
N PRO A 180 -7.89 -33.10 23.82
CA PRO A 180 -8.59 -33.64 24.96
C PRO A 180 -8.17 -35.10 25.13
N GLU A 181 -7.21 -35.35 26.02
CA GLU A 181 -7.17 -36.60 26.77
C GLU A 181 -7.98 -36.47 28.07
N GLU A 182 -8.34 -37.62 28.62
CA GLU A 182 -9.24 -37.91 29.75
C GLU A 182 -10.74 -37.99 29.39
N GLY A 183 -11.45 -39.09 29.62
CA GLY A 183 -11.07 -40.31 30.33
C GLY A 183 -12.18 -41.37 30.29
N SER A 184 -11.74 -42.61 30.47
CA SER A 184 -12.57 -43.79 30.67
C SER A 184 -13.56 -43.64 31.83
N THR A 185 -14.81 -44.03 31.60
CA THR A 185 -15.64 -44.70 32.60
C THR A 185 -16.36 -45.89 31.96
N PHE A 186 -15.99 -47.08 32.39
CA PHE A 186 -16.80 -48.29 32.34
C PHE A 186 -18.15 -48.08 33.06
N LEU A 187 -19.25 -48.58 32.48
CA LEU A 187 -20.11 -49.65 33.04
C LEU A 187 -21.46 -49.76 32.30
N GLY A 188 -21.81 -50.99 31.89
CA GLY A 188 -23.16 -51.56 32.03
C GLY A 188 -24.13 -51.44 30.84
N ASN A 189 -24.16 -52.46 29.98
CA ASN A 189 -25.12 -53.58 30.04
C ASN A 189 -24.82 -54.62 28.95
#